data_AF-A0A0R3WY14-F1
#
_entry.id   AF-A0A0R3WY14-F1
#
_cell.length_a   1.000
_cell.length_b   1.000
_cell.length_c   1.000
_cell.angle_alpha   90.00
_cell.angle_beta   90.00
_cell.angle_gamma   90.00
#
_symmetry.space_group_name_H-M   'P 1'
#
loop_
_entity.id
_entity.type
_entity.pdbx_description
1 polymer ?
#
loop_
_entity_poly.entity_id
_entity_poly.type
_entity_poly.pdbx_seq_one_letter_code
_entity_poly.pdbx_strand_id
1 'polypeptide(L)'
;LGVSEALRRAGIENFVEPNASIYLLAGSESGRLSMWELESDGTCRAVNQAEDFHLARVVHFFCIPSGEAAGALVSSGADNCVKVSFFDRPDSVPIAKHIRSGHFLPPCKIAFWTGGTAGGSLLVSGGPDSQLR
;
A
#
# COMPACT_ATOMS: atom_id res chain seq x y z
N LEU A 1 -6.79 3.31 -18.01
CA LEU A 1 -6.79 4.21 -16.85
C LEU A 1 -5.59 5.12 -16.98
N GLY A 2 -5.78 6.34 -17.50
CA GLY A 2 -4.68 7.28 -17.77
C GLY A 2 -4.19 7.97 -16.50
N VAL A 3 -2.90 8.31 -16.46
CA VAL A 3 -2.29 9.11 -15.39
C VAL A 3 -3.04 10.44 -15.25
N SER A 4 -3.42 10.80 -14.01
CA SER A 4 -4.00 12.11 -13.70
C SER A 4 -3.11 13.23 -14.27
N GLU A 5 -3.69 14.21 -14.94
CA GLU A 5 -2.95 15.32 -15.56
C GLU A 5 -2.08 16.08 -14.54
N ALA A 6 -2.52 16.12 -13.27
CA ALA A 6 -1.76 16.68 -12.17
C ALA A 6 -0.45 15.91 -11.89
N LEU A 7 -0.47 14.57 -11.99
CA LEU A 7 0.72 13.74 -11.80
C LEU A 7 1.71 13.88 -12.97
N ARG A 8 1.21 13.98 -14.21
CA ARG A 8 2.05 14.28 -15.38
C ARG A 8 2.76 15.61 -15.28
N ARG A 9 2.07 16.68 -14.84
CA ARG A 9 2.69 18.00 -14.64
C ARG A 9 3.76 18.00 -13.53
N ALA A 10 3.69 17.06 -12.60
CA ALA A 10 4.70 16.86 -11.56
C ALA A 10 5.88 15.98 -12.01
N GLY A 11 5.92 15.54 -13.28
CA GLY A 11 6.96 14.63 -13.80
C GLY A 11 6.85 13.20 -13.29
N ILE A 12 5.71 12.82 -12.71
CA ILE A 12 5.44 11.48 -12.21
C ILE A 12 4.75 10.68 -13.32
N GLU A 13 5.55 9.91 -14.06
CA GLU A 13 5.06 8.98 -15.07
C GLU A 13 4.87 7.59 -14.46
N ASN A 14 3.62 7.11 -14.39
CA ASN A 14 3.38 5.70 -14.13
C ASN A 14 3.70 4.93 -15.42
N PHE A 15 4.90 4.37 -15.51
CA PHE A 15 5.23 3.38 -16.52
C PHE A 15 4.55 2.07 -16.14
N VAL A 16 3.33 1.87 -16.63
CA VAL A 16 2.66 0.56 -16.59
C VAL A 16 2.90 -0.06 -17.95
N GLU A 17 3.62 -1.17 -18.00
CA GLU A 17 3.81 -1.89 -19.27
C GLU A 17 2.43 -2.24 -19.87
N PRO A 18 2.24 -2.13 -21.20
CA PRO A 18 0.95 -2.35 -21.84
C PRO A 18 0.28 -3.68 -21.51
N ASN A 19 1.08 -4.69 -21.16
CA ASN A 19 0.64 -6.04 -20.82
C ASN A 19 0.91 -6.40 -19.35
N ALA A 20 1.12 -5.41 -18.47
CA ALA A 20 1.34 -5.67 -17.06
C ALA A 20 0.07 -6.26 -16.42
N SER A 21 0.24 -7.36 -15.69
CA SER A 21 -0.81 -7.92 -14.84
C SER A 21 -1.29 -6.91 -13.80
N ILE A 22 -2.60 -6.89 -13.55
CA ILE A 22 -3.21 -6.06 -12.51
C ILE A 22 -3.48 -6.96 -11.30
N TYR A 23 -3.07 -6.50 -10.13
CA TYR A 23 -3.28 -7.24 -8.89
C TYR A 23 -4.28 -6.52 -7.99
N LEU A 24 -5.18 -7.30 -7.39
CA LEU A 24 -6.06 -6.86 -6.32
C LEU A 24 -5.49 -7.33 -4.98
N LEU A 25 -5.40 -6.42 -4.02
CA LEU A 25 -5.07 -6.73 -2.64
C LEU A 25 -6.27 -6.43 -1.75
N ALA A 26 -6.53 -7.28 -0.77
CA ALA A 26 -7.53 -7.03 0.26
C ALA A 26 -6.98 -7.37 1.64
N GLY A 27 -7.16 -6.45 2.58
CA GLY A 27 -6.90 -6.66 4.00
C GLY A 27 -8.13 -7.21 4.70
N SER A 28 -7.93 -7.96 5.79
CA SER A 28 -9.02 -8.57 6.58
C SER A 28 -9.04 -8.11 8.03
N GLU A 29 -10.10 -8.46 8.74
CA GLU A 29 -10.27 -8.18 10.17
C GLU A 29 -9.25 -8.93 11.04
N SER A 30 -8.82 -10.13 10.63
CA SER A 30 -7.81 -10.92 11.35
C SER A 30 -6.38 -10.50 11.02
N GLY A 31 -6.18 -9.42 10.25
CA GLY A 31 -4.84 -8.94 9.90
C GLY A 31 -4.19 -9.66 8.72
N ARG A 32 -4.94 -10.51 8.00
CA ARG A 32 -4.46 -11.16 6.77
C ARG A 32 -4.50 -10.22 5.57
N LEU A 33 -3.58 -10.42 4.65
CA LEU A 33 -3.58 -9.82 3.31
C LEU A 33 -3.79 -10.90 2.27
N SER A 34 -4.81 -10.75 1.43
CA SER A 34 -5.11 -11.67 0.31
C SER A 34 -4.82 -10.98 -1.01
N MET A 35 -4.31 -11.74 -1.98
CA MET A 35 -3.86 -11.25 -3.28
C MET A 35 -4.44 -12.07 -4.42
N TRP A 36 -4.94 -11.37 -5.44
CA TRP A 36 -5.43 -11.96 -6.68
C TRP A 36 -4.83 -11.25 -7.88
N GLU A 37 -4.58 -12.00 -8.94
CA GLU A 37 -4.40 -11.44 -10.28
C GLU A 37 -5.77 -11.25 -10.93
N LEU A 38 -6.00 -10.08 -11.50
CA LEU A 38 -7.19 -9.76 -12.27
C LEU A 38 -6.98 -10.16 -13.72
N GLU A 39 -7.82 -11.06 -14.20
CA GLU A 39 -7.71 -11.62 -15.55
C GLU A 39 -8.59 -10.82 -16.52
N SER A 40 -8.21 -10.84 -17.81
CA SER A 40 -8.89 -10.06 -18.86
C SER A 40 -10.35 -10.48 -19.12
N ASP A 41 -10.74 -11.68 -18.71
CA ASP A 41 -12.09 -12.23 -18.83
C ASP A 41 -13.03 -11.82 -17.68
N GLY A 42 -12.55 -10.96 -16.77
CA GLY A 42 -13.31 -10.50 -15.61
C GLY A 42 -13.25 -11.46 -14.41
N THR A 43 -12.42 -12.50 -14.46
CA THR A 43 -12.17 -13.38 -13.32
C THR A 43 -11.00 -12.90 -12.45
N CYS A 44 -10.84 -13.52 -11.28
CA CYS A 44 -9.72 -13.28 -10.38
C CYS A 44 -9.07 -14.61 -10.01
N ARG A 45 -7.75 -14.72 -10.19
CA ARG A 45 -6.98 -15.89 -9.79
C ARG A 45 -6.27 -15.59 -8.48
N ALA A 46 -6.51 -16.40 -7.45
CA ALA A 46 -5.76 -16.27 -6.19
C ALA A 46 -4.28 -16.53 -6.45
N VAL A 47 -3.41 -15.59 -6.02
CA VAL A 47 -1.95 -15.71 -6.22
C VAL A 47 -1.21 -15.86 -4.89
N ASN A 48 -1.66 -15.19 -3.83
CA ASN A 48 -0.99 -15.29 -2.55
C ASN A 48 -1.83 -14.85 -1.34
N GLN A 49 -1.34 -15.19 -0.15
CA GLN A 49 -1.92 -14.80 1.12
C GLN A 49 -0.86 -14.68 2.22
N ALA A 50 -0.95 -13.63 3.01
CA ALA A 50 -0.12 -13.41 4.19
C ALA A 50 -0.97 -13.55 5.46
N GLU A 51 -0.68 -14.56 6.28
CA GLU A 51 -1.51 -14.93 7.44
C GLU A 51 -1.37 -13.96 8.64
N ASP A 52 -0.22 -13.30 8.78
CA ASP A 52 0.08 -12.41 9.91
C ASP A 52 0.62 -11.04 9.43
N PHE A 53 0.00 -10.49 8.38
CA PHE A 53 0.46 -9.23 7.79
C PHE A 53 0.34 -8.05 8.76
N HIS A 54 -0.75 -8.00 9.52
CA HIS A 54 -0.90 -7.22 10.75
C HIS A 54 -1.37 -8.14 11.88
N LEU A 55 -1.11 -7.76 13.14
CA LEU A 55 -1.56 -8.56 14.30
C LEU A 55 -3.05 -8.34 14.63
N ALA A 56 -3.72 -7.44 13.91
CA ALA A 56 -5.14 -7.12 14.01
C ALA A 56 -5.62 -6.54 12.67
N ARG A 57 -6.88 -6.13 12.58
CA ARG A 57 -7.50 -5.67 11.31
C ARG A 57 -6.59 -4.74 10.51
N VAL A 58 -6.46 -5.02 9.20
CA VAL A 58 -5.85 -4.09 8.26
C VAL A 58 -6.86 -2.96 8.03
N VAL A 59 -6.46 -1.72 8.29
CA VAL A 59 -7.39 -0.56 8.25
C VAL A 59 -7.27 0.20 6.95
N HIS A 60 -6.05 0.38 6.46
CA HIS A 60 -5.78 1.16 5.25
C HIS A 60 -4.49 0.68 4.61
N PHE A 61 -4.40 0.72 3.28
CA PHE A 61 -3.13 0.56 2.59
C PHE A 61 -3.15 1.27 1.22
N PHE A 62 -1.97 1.55 0.69
CA PHE A 62 -1.78 2.01 -0.67
C PHE A 62 -0.51 1.38 -1.25
N CYS A 63 -0.50 1.18 -2.56
CA CYS A 63 0.67 0.72 -3.29
C CYS A 63 1.44 1.93 -3.82
N ILE A 64 2.73 1.99 -3.56
CA ILE A 64 3.67 2.90 -4.19
C ILE A 64 4.23 2.18 -5.41
N PRO A 65 3.99 2.67 -6.63
CA PRO A 65 4.71 2.18 -7.79
C PRO A 65 6.19 2.51 -7.63
N SER A 66 7.06 1.51 -7.73
CA SER A 66 8.48 1.72 -8.01
C SER A 66 8.72 1.48 -9.49
N GLY A 67 9.60 2.26 -10.14
CA GLY A 67 10.09 1.91 -11.47
C GLY A 67 10.80 0.56 -11.47
N GLU A 68 10.87 -0.13 -12.61
CA GLU A 68 11.49 -1.45 -12.92
C GLU A 68 11.30 -2.62 -11.92
N ALA A 69 10.72 -2.43 -10.73
CA ALA A 69 10.69 -3.36 -9.61
C ALA A 69 9.29 -3.53 -9.02
N ALA A 70 9.11 -4.63 -8.28
CA ALA A 70 7.89 -4.91 -7.54
C ALA A 70 7.74 -3.87 -6.40
N GLY A 71 6.60 -3.18 -6.38
CA GLY A 71 6.37 -1.94 -5.63
C GLY A 71 6.54 -2.02 -4.11
N ALA A 72 6.25 -0.92 -3.44
CA ALA A 72 6.09 -0.93 -1.99
C ALA A 72 4.61 -0.88 -1.61
N LEU A 73 4.23 -1.59 -0.56
CA LEU A 73 2.92 -1.53 0.07
C LEU A 73 3.07 -0.83 1.42
N VAL A 74 2.40 0.30 1.59
CA VAL A 74 2.28 0.93 2.91
C VAL A 74 0.91 0.63 3.47
N SER A 75 0.88 0.19 4.72
CA SER A 75 -0.34 -0.28 5.38
C SER A 75 -0.40 0.23 6.81
N SER A 76 -1.62 0.41 7.32
CA SER A 76 -1.88 0.66 8.72
C SER A 76 -2.86 -0.37 9.28
N GLY A 77 -2.63 -0.77 10.53
CA GLY A 77 -3.41 -1.80 11.20
C GLY A 77 -3.90 -1.37 12.58
N ALA A 78 -4.92 -2.08 13.07
CA ALA A 78 -5.39 -1.93 14.44
C ALA A 78 -4.40 -2.43 15.51
N ASP A 79 -3.28 -3.02 15.07
CA ASP A 79 -2.11 -3.37 15.88
C ASP A 79 -1.21 -2.15 16.16
N ASN A 80 -1.73 -0.94 15.93
CA ASN A 80 -1.05 0.32 16.17
C ASN A 80 0.25 0.49 15.37
N CYS A 81 0.31 -0.16 14.21
CA CYS A 81 1.48 -0.15 13.34
C CYS A 81 1.15 0.46 11.98
N VAL A 82 2.11 1.23 11.45
CA VAL A 82 2.25 1.52 10.03
C VAL A 82 3.43 0.70 9.50
N LYS A 83 3.21 -0.09 8.44
CA LYS A 83 4.23 -0.97 7.84
C LYS A 83 4.50 -0.54 6.41
N VAL A 84 5.78 -0.44 6.04
CA VAL A 84 6.24 -0.38 4.65
C VAL A 84 6.80 -1.74 4.30
N SER A 85 6.16 -2.37 3.31
CA SER A 85 6.48 -3.72 2.84
C SER A 85 6.87 -3.68 1.38
N PHE A 86 7.71 -4.62 0.97
CA PHE A 86 8.23 -4.69 -0.40
C PHE A 86 7.90 -6.05 -0.99
N PHE A 87 7.61 -6.06 -2.28
CA PHE A 87 7.42 -7.28 -3.05
C PHE A 87 8.77 -7.68 -3.67
N ASP A 88 9.07 -8.98 -3.69
CA ASP A 88 10.20 -9.48 -4.50
C ASP A 88 9.75 -9.65 -5.97
N ARG A 89 8.49 -10.02 -6.16
CA ARG A 89 7.77 -10.15 -7.44
C ARG A 89 6.31 -9.71 -7.29
N PRO A 90 5.59 -9.30 -8.35
CA PRO A 90 4.21 -8.83 -8.24
C PRO A 90 3.23 -9.82 -7.59
N ASP A 91 3.47 -11.12 -7.74
CA ASP A 91 2.66 -12.22 -7.20
C ASP A 91 3.17 -12.77 -5.84
N SER A 92 4.26 -12.21 -5.31
CA SER A 92 4.85 -12.65 -4.04
C SER A 92 4.15 -12.02 -2.83
N VAL A 93 4.30 -12.64 -1.66
CA VAL A 93 3.90 -12.02 -0.39
C VAL A 93 4.80 -10.82 -0.10
N PRO A 94 4.24 -9.64 0.23
CA PRO A 94 5.06 -8.50 0.61
C PRO A 94 5.70 -8.71 1.97
N ILE A 95 6.97 -8.34 2.09
CA ILE A 95 7.74 -8.47 3.33
C ILE A 95 7.87 -7.09 3.98
N ALA A 96 7.38 -6.96 5.21
CA ALA A 96 7.54 -5.72 6.00
C ALA A 96 9.03 -5.47 6.29
N LYS A 97 9.55 -4.33 5.84
CA LYS A 97 10.94 -3.89 6.09
C LYS A 97 11.02 -2.74 7.08
N HIS A 98 10.00 -1.89 7.11
CA HIS A 98 9.90 -0.79 8.07
C HIS A 98 8.59 -0.88 8.82
N ILE A 99 8.66 -0.80 10.14
CA ILE A 99 7.49 -0.83 11.03
C ILE A 99 7.61 0.36 11.97
N ARG A 100 6.56 1.18 12.03
CA ARG A 100 6.46 2.30 12.98
C ARG A 100 5.22 2.12 13.83
N SER A 101 5.43 2.17 15.13
CA SER A 101 4.38 2.35 16.13
C SER A 101 4.57 3.72 16.78
N GLY A 102 3.54 4.20 17.47
CA GLY A 102 3.70 5.38 18.31
C GLY A 102 2.43 6.15 18.60
N HIS A 103 1.38 6.01 17.77
CA HIS A 103 0.05 6.49 18.16
C HIS A 103 -0.38 5.83 19.47
N PHE A 104 -1.24 6.49 20.23
CA PHE A 104 -1.79 5.90 21.46
C PHE A 104 -2.97 4.96 21.13
N LEU A 105 -3.70 5.25 20.05
CA LEU A 105 -4.76 4.41 19.48
C LEU A 105 -4.48 4.18 17.99
N PRO A 106 -4.95 3.08 17.39
CA PRO A 106 -4.43 2.67 16.09
C PRO A 106 -4.65 3.70 14.97
N PRO A 107 -3.64 3.95 14.10
CA PRO A 107 -3.76 4.88 12.99
C PRO A 107 -4.77 4.34 11.97
N CYS A 108 -5.89 5.04 11.84
CA CYS A 108 -7.00 4.63 11.00
C CYS A 108 -6.96 5.21 9.60
N LYS A 109 -6.05 6.18 9.35
CA LYS A 109 -5.79 6.72 8.03
C LYS A 109 -4.29 6.99 7.85
N ILE A 110 -3.82 6.74 6.63
CA ILE A 110 -2.50 7.12 6.15
C ILE A 110 -2.65 7.80 4.80
N ALA A 111 -1.86 8.83 4.54
CA ALA A 111 -1.87 9.57 3.28
C ALA A 111 -0.48 10.13 2.97
N PHE A 112 -0.12 10.15 1.69
CA PHE A 112 1.05 10.91 1.26
C PHE A 112 0.75 12.39 1.21
N TRP A 113 1.63 13.16 1.83
CA TRP A 113 1.66 14.60 1.67
C TRP A 113 2.48 14.96 0.44
N THR A 114 1.78 15.43 -0.61
CA THR A 114 2.37 15.80 -1.89
C THR A 114 2.92 17.23 -1.94
N GLY A 115 2.74 18.03 -0.88
CA GLY A 115 3.19 19.42 -0.81
C GLY A 115 4.63 19.60 -0.29
N GLY A 116 5.21 20.77 -0.56
CA GLY A 116 6.47 21.21 0.03
C GLY A 116 7.73 20.64 -0.63
N THR A 117 8.90 20.96 -0.05
CA THR A 117 10.23 20.59 -0.59
C THR A 117 10.53 19.08 -0.53
N ALA A 118 9.70 18.31 0.17
CA ALA A 118 9.86 16.86 0.30
C ALA A 118 9.27 16.05 -0.88
N GLY A 119 8.63 16.71 -1.85
CA GLY A 119 8.28 16.11 -3.15
C GLY A 119 7.43 14.84 -3.08
N GLY A 120 6.49 14.74 -2.14
CA GLY A 120 5.64 13.54 -1.99
C GLY A 120 6.24 12.42 -1.14
N SER A 121 7.45 12.60 -0.60
CA SER A 121 8.13 11.57 0.21
C SER A 121 7.68 11.55 1.68
N LEU A 122 6.71 12.41 2.06
CA LEU A 122 6.20 12.48 3.42
C LEU A 122 4.91 11.66 3.54
N LEU A 123 4.90 10.75 4.50
CA LEU A 123 3.73 10.00 4.90
C LEU A 123 3.17 10.61 6.19
N VAL A 124 1.87 10.91 6.20
CA VAL A 124 1.15 11.36 7.38
C VAL A 124 0.18 10.27 7.82
N SER A 125 0.12 10.04 9.13
CA SER A 125 -0.78 9.10 9.79
C SER A 125 -1.68 9.82 10.78
N GLY A 126 -2.95 9.40 10.86
CA GLY A 126 -3.95 9.97 11.74
C GLY A 126 -4.80 8.89 12.40
N GLY A 127 -5.13 9.10 13.66
CA GLY A 127 -5.87 8.14 14.48
C GLY A 127 -6.88 8.80 15.42
N PRO A 128 -7.69 7.99 16.13
CA PRO A 128 -8.65 8.48 17.13
C PRO A 128 -7.97 8.94 18.42
N ASP A 129 -6.63 8.90 18.50
CA ASP A 129 -5.85 9.44 19.62
C ASP A 129 -5.66 10.97 19.57
N SER A 130 -6.36 11.65 18.67
CA SER A 130 -6.23 13.09 18.44
C SER A 130 -4.82 13.51 18.02
N GLN A 131 -4.06 12.62 17.36
CA GLN A 131 -2.72 12.90 16.85
C GLN A 131 -2.65 12.77 15.33
N LEU A 132 -1.84 13.64 14.74
CA LEU A 132 -1.31 13.52 13.37
C LEU A 132 0.21 13.39 13.47
N ARG A 133 0.78 12.42 12.77
CA ARG A 133 2.21 12.11 12.80
C ARG A 133 2.77 11.93 11.40
#